data_AF-A0A522X3X5-F1
#
_entry.id   AF-A0A522X3X5-F1
#
_cell.length_a   1.000
_cell.length_b   1.000
_cell.length_c   1.000
_cell.angle_alpha   90.00
_cell.angle_beta   90.00
_cell.angle_gamma   90.00
#
_symmetry.space_group_name_H-M   'P 1'
#
loop_
_entity.id
_entity.type
_entity.pdbx_description
1 polymer ?
#
loop_
_entity_poly.entity_id
_entity_poly.type
_entity_poly.pdbx_seq_one_letter_code
_entity_poly.pdbx_strand_id
1 'polypeptide(L)'
;MSSSDDTKPGADAGAEGVVERRRNNNLRVVFETSCRITAPFFDPAHGWGNASLTMYARQTLREAHPDLTQQEIAILFSAVERFHKTGRDK
;
A
#
# COMPACT_ATOMS: atom_id res chain seq x y z
N MET A 1 -0.73 -53.15 18.22
CA MET A 1 -0.79 -51.71 18.54
C MET A 1 0.63 -51.15 18.53
N SER A 2 1.07 -50.53 17.43
CA SER A 2 2.22 -49.59 17.38
C SER A 2 2.44 -49.13 15.94
N SER A 3 2.15 -47.86 15.69
CA SER A 3 2.96 -46.95 14.86
C SER A 3 2.38 -45.57 15.06
N SER A 4 2.98 -44.84 16.00
CA SER A 4 2.94 -43.39 16.00
C SER A 4 3.76 -42.94 14.80
N ASP A 5 3.11 -42.49 13.73
CA ASP A 5 3.80 -41.70 12.71
C ASP A 5 3.59 -40.22 13.07
N ASP A 6 4.70 -39.66 13.56
CA ASP A 6 4.93 -38.29 13.98
C ASP A 6 4.68 -37.34 12.79
N THR A 7 3.45 -36.84 12.65
CA THR A 7 3.17 -35.75 11.72
C THR A 7 3.69 -34.44 12.32
N LYS A 8 4.98 -34.18 12.09
CA LYS A 8 5.67 -32.92 12.34
C LYS A 8 4.93 -31.74 11.68
N PRO A 9 4.49 -30.72 12.45
CA PRO A 9 3.80 -29.57 11.87
C PRO A 9 4.78 -28.46 11.46
N GLY A 10 4.48 -27.81 10.33
CA GLY A 10 4.79 -26.39 10.09
C GLY A 10 6.21 -26.03 9.65
N ALA A 11 6.43 -25.96 8.33
CA ALA A 11 7.59 -25.26 7.75
C ALA A 11 7.22 -24.19 6.70
N ASP A 12 5.93 -24.01 6.39
CA ASP A 12 5.50 -23.13 5.29
C ASP A 12 5.14 -21.69 5.73
N ALA A 13 4.68 -21.48 6.97
CA ALA A 13 4.25 -20.16 7.45
C ALA A 13 5.39 -19.13 7.65
N GLY A 14 6.66 -19.54 7.57
CA GLY A 14 7.82 -18.67 7.78
C GLY A 14 8.24 -17.87 6.55
N ALA A 15 7.96 -18.37 5.34
CA ALA A 15 8.41 -17.74 4.09
C ALA A 15 7.51 -16.55 3.71
N GLU A 16 6.19 -16.70 3.84
CA GLU A 16 5.22 -15.66 3.51
C GLU A 16 5.40 -14.42 4.39
N GLY A 17 5.61 -14.59 5.70
CA GLY A 17 5.82 -13.48 6.63
C GLY A 17 7.12 -12.70 6.40
N VAL A 18 8.16 -13.32 5.81
CA VAL A 18 9.42 -12.62 5.48
C VAL A 18 9.27 -11.85 4.17
N VAL A 19 8.59 -12.43 3.18
CA VAL A 19 8.27 -11.76 1.90
C VAL A 19 7.34 -10.58 2.15
N GLU A 20 6.31 -10.74 2.98
CA GLU A 20 5.39 -9.68 3.37
C GLU A 20 6.15 -8.52 4.05
N ARG A 21 6.97 -8.81 5.06
CA ARG A 21 7.81 -7.77 5.72
C ARG A 21 8.71 -7.02 4.73
N ARG A 22 9.32 -7.71 3.76
CA ARG A 22 10.17 -7.09 2.74
C ARG A 22 9.35 -6.21 1.77
N ARG A 23 8.18 -6.68 1.32
CA ARG A 23 7.24 -5.91 0.51
C ARG A 23 6.76 -4.66 1.23
N ASN A 24 6.36 -4.79 2.50
CA ASN A 24 5.97 -3.65 3.32
C ASN A 24 7.11 -2.64 3.52
N ASN A 25 8.37 -3.09 3.59
CA ASN A 25 9.51 -2.20 3.70
C ASN A 25 9.69 -1.35 2.44
N ASN A 26 9.62 -1.97 1.25
CA ASN A 26 9.70 -1.23 -0.02
C ASN A 26 8.55 -0.23 -0.16
N LEU A 27 7.33 -0.63 0.20
CA LEU A 27 6.16 0.25 0.19
C LEU A 27 6.31 1.46 1.13
N ARG A 28 6.95 1.28 2.28
CA ARG A 28 7.22 2.38 3.22
C ARG A 28 8.22 3.40 2.68
N VAL A 29 9.23 2.95 1.93
CA VAL A 29 10.22 3.85 1.31
C VAL A 29 9.55 4.76 0.28
N VAL A 30 8.66 4.20 -0.55
CA VAL A 30 7.97 4.98 -1.57
C VAL A 30 6.79 5.79 -1.02
N PHE A 31 6.26 5.43 0.15
CA PHE A 31 5.10 6.06 0.77
C PHE A 31 5.23 7.57 0.94
N GLU A 32 6.36 8.04 1.46
CA GLU A 32 6.56 9.47 1.70
C GLU A 32 6.53 10.28 0.39
N THR A 33 7.25 9.79 -0.64
CA THR A 33 7.24 10.37 -1.99
C THR A 33 5.83 10.34 -2.59
N SER A 34 5.14 9.21 -2.45
CA SER A 34 3.75 9.04 -2.89
C SER A 34 2.81 10.05 -2.24
N CYS A 35 2.88 10.25 -0.93
CA CYS A 35 2.08 11.27 -0.25
C CYS A 35 2.36 12.68 -0.79
N ARG A 36 3.62 13.02 -1.07
CA ARG A 36 3.99 14.34 -1.62
C ARG A 36 3.43 14.58 -3.02
N ILE A 37 3.59 13.62 -3.93
CA ILE A 37 3.12 13.77 -5.31
C ILE A 37 1.59 13.69 -5.40
N THR A 38 0.93 12.99 -4.46
CA THR A 38 -0.52 12.91 -4.46
C THR A 38 -1.22 13.99 -3.65
N ALA A 39 -0.49 14.70 -2.78
CA ALA A 39 -1.02 15.79 -1.96
C ALA A 39 -1.92 16.78 -2.72
N PRO A 40 -1.57 17.29 -3.92
CA PRO A 40 -2.43 18.23 -4.64
C PRO A 40 -3.79 17.64 -5.06
N PHE A 41 -3.91 16.32 -5.24
CA PHE A 41 -5.18 15.69 -5.60
C PHE A 41 -6.13 15.50 -4.41
N PHE A 42 -5.59 15.54 -3.19
CA PHE A 42 -6.35 15.41 -1.95
C PHE A 42 -6.61 16.76 -1.26
N ASP A 43 -6.04 17.83 -1.79
CA ASP A 43 -6.25 19.19 -1.30
C ASP A 43 -7.61 19.73 -1.76
N PRO A 44 -8.52 20.10 -0.82
CA PRO A 44 -9.85 20.57 -1.18
C PRO A 44 -9.84 21.94 -1.87
N ALA A 45 -8.77 22.74 -1.72
CA ALA A 45 -8.62 24.00 -2.44
C ALA A 45 -8.20 23.81 -3.91
N HIS A 46 -7.62 22.65 -4.25
CA HIS A 46 -7.30 22.23 -5.62
C HIS A 46 -8.35 21.29 -6.24
N GLY A 47 -9.50 21.11 -5.60
CA GLY A 47 -10.60 20.31 -6.13
C GLY A 47 -11.15 20.88 -7.43
N TRP A 48 -11.07 20.11 -8.53
CA TRP A 48 -11.86 20.39 -9.72
C TRP A 48 -13.33 20.03 -9.45
N GLY A 49 -14.14 21.04 -9.11
CA GLY A 49 -15.60 20.95 -9.13
C GLY A 49 -16.19 19.81 -8.29
N ASN A 50 -15.76 19.66 -7.04
CA ASN A 50 -16.31 18.70 -6.08
C ASN A 50 -16.09 17.20 -6.42
N ALA A 51 -15.33 16.88 -7.48
CA ALA A 51 -14.98 15.51 -7.85
C ALA A 51 -13.61 15.13 -7.27
N SER A 52 -13.56 14.09 -6.45
CA SER A 52 -12.31 13.54 -5.94
C SER A 52 -11.43 13.07 -7.10
N LEU A 53 -10.24 13.67 -7.27
CA LEU A 53 -9.25 13.31 -8.30
C LEU A 53 -8.53 11.98 -7.97
N THR A 54 -9.23 11.07 -7.31
CA THR A 54 -8.80 9.76 -6.81
C THR A 54 -8.21 8.90 -7.92
N MET A 55 -8.78 8.98 -9.13
CA MET A 55 -8.28 8.27 -10.31
C MET A 55 -6.95 8.84 -10.80
N TYR A 56 -6.76 10.17 -10.78
CA TYR A 56 -5.50 10.81 -11.14
C TYR A 56 -4.41 10.56 -10.11
N ALA A 57 -4.74 10.53 -8.82
CA ALA A 57 -3.80 10.14 -7.78
C ALA A 57 -3.32 8.68 -7.99
N ARG A 58 -4.24 7.75 -8.30
CA ARG A 58 -3.87 6.37 -8.62
C ARG A 58 -3.01 6.28 -9.88
N GLN A 59 -3.34 7.04 -10.92
CA GLN A 59 -2.56 7.08 -12.16
C GLN A 59 -1.14 7.62 -11.90
N THR A 60 -1.03 8.73 -11.18
CA THR A 60 0.25 9.34 -10.78
C THR A 60 1.14 8.36 -10.02
N LEU A 61 0.56 7.53 -9.13
CA LEU A 61 1.31 6.49 -8.43
C LEU A 61 1.85 5.41 -9.37
N ARG A 62 1.07 5.01 -10.38
CA ARG A 62 1.53 4.03 -11.38
C ARG A 62 2.65 4.57 -12.25
N GLU A 63 2.60 5.86 -12.59
CA GLU A 63 3.63 6.52 -13.37
C GLU A 63 4.91 6.75 -12.56
N ALA A 64 4.78 7.11 -11.28
CA ALA A 64 5.93 7.29 -10.40
C ALA A 64 6.61 5.97 -10.00
N HIS A 65 5.86 4.88 -9.98
CA HIS A 65 6.32 3.56 -9.52
C HIS A 65 5.95 2.45 -10.51
N PRO A 66 6.54 2.43 -11.71
CA PRO A 66 6.25 1.40 -12.71
C PRO A 66 6.65 -0.01 -12.29
N ASP A 67 7.60 -0.14 -11.36
CA ASP A 67 8.06 -1.41 -10.79
C ASP A 67 7.08 -2.05 -9.79
N LEU A 68 6.08 -1.29 -9.31
CA LEU A 68 5.09 -1.82 -8.37
C LEU A 68 3.97 -2.56 -9.09
N THR A 69 3.56 -3.67 -8.49
CA THR A 69 2.40 -4.42 -8.97
C THR A 69 1.10 -3.65 -8.71
N GLN A 70 0.03 -4.05 -9.41
CA GLN A 70 -1.29 -3.43 -9.23
C GLN A 70 -1.81 -3.56 -7.79
N GLN A 71 -1.49 -4.67 -7.11
CA GLN A 71 -1.85 -4.89 -5.72
C GLN A 71 -1.08 -3.94 -4.79
N GLU A 72 0.22 -3.77 -5.00
CA GLU A 72 1.06 -2.84 -4.25
C GLU A 72 0.61 -1.39 -4.42
N ILE A 73 0.29 -0.98 -5.64
CA ILE A 73 -0.31 0.33 -5.92
C ILE A 73 -1.64 0.50 -5.18
N ALA A 74 -2.48 -0.53 -5.10
CA ALA A 74 -3.76 -0.45 -4.38
C ALA A 74 -3.58 -0.32 -2.86
N ILE A 75 -2.61 -1.03 -2.28
CA ILE A 75 -2.24 -0.94 -0.85
C ILE A 75 -1.69 0.46 -0.56
N LEU A 76 -0.73 0.92 -1.37
CA LEU A 76 -0.10 2.23 -1.27
C LEU A 76 -1.14 3.35 -1.38
N PHE A 77 -2.03 3.26 -2.37
CA PHE A 77 -3.11 4.22 -2.58
C PHE A 77 -4.03 4.31 -1.36
N SER A 78 -4.45 3.16 -0.81
CA SER A 78 -5.32 3.11 0.38
C SER A 78 -4.65 3.76 1.60
N ALA A 79 -3.34 3.54 1.78
CA ALA A 79 -2.58 4.15 2.86
C ALA A 79 -2.46 5.67 2.71
N VAL A 80 -2.19 6.15 1.49
CA VAL A 80 -2.09 7.58 1.15
C VAL A 80 -3.45 8.27 1.35
N GLU A 81 -4.54 7.66 0.87
CA GLU A 81 -5.89 8.21 1.04
C GLU A 81 -6.23 8.35 2.53
N ARG A 82 -5.89 7.33 3.33
CA ARG A 82 -6.09 7.37 4.79
C ARG A 82 -5.25 8.46 5.45
N PHE A 83 -4.00 8.65 5.04
CA PHE A 83 -3.14 9.71 5.56
C PHE A 83 -3.74 11.10 5.33
N HIS A 84 -4.23 11.39 4.12
CA HIS A 84 -4.86 12.67 3.80
C HIS A 84 -6.26 12.85 4.40
N LYS A 85 -6.99 11.76 4.69
CA LYS A 85 -8.26 11.81 5.44
C LYS A 85 -8.02 12.08 6.92
N THR A 86 -7.06 11.39 7.55
CA THR A 86 -6.73 11.55 8.97
C THR A 86 -6.02 12.88 9.27
N GLY A 87 -5.19 13.38 8.35
CA GLY A 87 -4.53 14.69 8.51
C GLY A 87 -5.46 15.91 8.47
N ARG A 88 -6.75 15.73 8.12
CA ARG A 88 -7.77 16.80 8.09
C ARG A 88 -8.55 16.98 9.38
N ASP A 89 -8.35 16.11 10.38
CA ASP A 89 -9.11 16.12 11.64
C ASP A 89 -8.37 16.83 12.79
N LYS A 90 -7.39 17.69 12.49
CA LYS A 90 -6.57 18.35 13.52
C LYS A 90 -6.39 19.84 13.26
#